data_AF-A0A1I3JJ32-F1
#
_entry.id   AF-A0A1I3JJ32-F1
#
_cell.length_a   1.000
_cell.length_b   1.000
_cell.length_c   1.000
_cell.angle_alpha   90.00
_cell.angle_beta   90.00
_cell.angle_gamma   90.00
#
_symmetry.space_group_name_H-M   'P 1'
#
loop_
_entity.id
_entity.type
_entity.pdbx_description
1 polymer ?
#
loop_
_entity_poly.entity_id
_entity_poly.type
_entity_poly.pdbx_seq_one_letter_code
_entity_poly.pdbx_strand_id
1 'polypeptide(L)'
;MSADVSLLSREDLEIRCLELIERCTALEEALGLTGDAQPRNWRVPLTPALGRMLAVLLNARPGRPVSRQLLSEVSARDPLDPPLSNAVEVQIRNLRKLLRDAGLPHDAIHTVVGEGYCIHPDHLTAMRNAFLCDDGRLFG
;
A
#
# COMPACT_ATOMS: atom_id res chain seq x y z
N MET A 1 -10.44 -14.52 -33.08
CA MET A 1 -9.03 -14.48 -33.50
C MET A 1 -8.19 -14.37 -32.23
N SER A 2 -7.62 -15.49 -31.78
CA SER A 2 -6.86 -15.57 -30.53
C SER A 2 -5.44 -15.07 -30.82
N ALA A 3 -5.08 -13.89 -30.32
CA ALA A 3 -3.71 -13.39 -30.41
C ALA A 3 -2.86 -14.18 -29.40
N ASP A 4 -1.91 -14.95 -29.92
CA ASP A 4 -0.92 -15.71 -29.16
C ASP A 4 -0.09 -14.73 -28.32
N VAL A 5 -0.35 -14.68 -27.01
CA VAL A 5 0.25 -13.72 -26.06
C VAL A 5 1.76 -13.94 -25.91
N SER A 6 2.25 -15.08 -26.39
CA SER A 6 3.60 -15.60 -26.22
C SER A 6 4.68 -14.90 -27.07
N LEU A 7 4.31 -14.00 -27.99
CA LEU A 7 5.23 -13.35 -28.94
C LEU A 7 5.36 -11.83 -28.78
N LEU A 8 4.74 -11.24 -27.75
CA LEU A 8 4.78 -9.79 -27.55
C LEU A 8 6.06 -9.38 -26.83
N SER A 9 6.73 -8.36 -27.35
CA SER A 9 7.81 -7.71 -26.62
C SER A 9 7.25 -7.13 -25.31
N ARG A 10 8.11 -6.96 -24.31
CA ARG A 10 7.71 -6.37 -23.02
C ARG A 10 7.02 -5.01 -23.21
N GLU A 11 7.50 -4.21 -24.17
CA GLU A 11 6.93 -2.90 -24.49
C GLU A 11 5.53 -3.01 -25.10
N ASP A 12 5.30 -4.00 -25.98
CA ASP A 12 3.97 -4.25 -26.54
C ASP A 12 2.99 -4.77 -25.49
N LEU A 13 3.48 -5.54 -24.51
CA LEU A 13 2.68 -6.00 -23.37
C LEU A 13 2.29 -4.82 -22.47
N GLU A 14 3.24 -3.91 -22.21
CA GLU A 14 3.00 -2.69 -21.42
C GLU A 14 1.96 -1.78 -22.10
N ILE A 15 2.06 -1.57 -23.41
CA ILE A 15 1.08 -0.79 -24.19
C ILE A 15 -0.31 -1.43 -24.11
N ARG A 16 -0.41 -2.75 -24.33
CA ARG A 16 -1.70 -3.46 -24.26
C ARG A 16 -2.29 -3.45 -22.85
N CYS A 17 -1.46 -3.53 -21.82
CA CYS A 17 -1.91 -3.38 -20.44
C CYS A 17 -2.50 -1.99 -20.18
N LEU A 18 -1.86 -0.93 -20.68
CA LEU A 18 -2.38 0.44 -20.56
C LEU A 18 -3.72 0.61 -21.28
N GLU A 19 -3.87 0.08 -22.49
CA GLU A 19 -5.15 0.10 -23.22
C GLU A 19 -6.25 -0.68 -22.49
N LEU A 20 -5.92 -1.82 -21.87
CA LEU A 20 -6.87 -2.62 -21.11
C LEU A 20 -7.33 -1.88 -19.85
N ILE A 21 -6.38 -1.23 -19.17
CA ILE A 21 -6.60 -0.39 -17.98
C ILE A 21 -7.55 0.76 -18.32
N GLU A 22 -7.35 1.45 -19.43
CA GLU A 22 -8.22 2.54 -19.90
C GLU A 22 -9.65 2.04 -20.15
N ARG A 23 -9.80 0.91 -20.86
CA ARG A 23 -11.11 0.31 -21.15
C ARG A 23 -11.84 -0.16 -19.90
N CYS A 24 -11.14 -0.72 -18.92
CA CYS A 24 -11.75 -1.10 -17.64
C CYS A 24 -12.27 0.13 -16.89
N THR A 25 -11.52 1.25 -16.90
CA THR A 25 -11.97 2.51 -16.28
C THR A 25 -13.25 3.03 -16.91
N ALA A 26 -13.28 3.08 -18.24
CA ALA A 26 -14.45 3.55 -18.98
C ALA A 26 -15.68 2.65 -18.75
N LEU A 27 -15.46 1.35 -18.60
CA LEU A 27 -16.52 0.38 -18.29
C LEU A 27 -17.05 0.57 -16.86
N GLU A 28 -16.16 0.78 -15.88
CA GLU A 28 -16.51 1.06 -14.49
C GLU A 28 -17.35 2.35 -14.35
N GLU A 29 -16.97 3.40 -15.09
CA GLU A 29 -17.70 4.66 -15.16
C GLU A 29 -19.09 4.49 -15.78
N ALA A 30 -19.17 3.78 -16.91
CA ALA A 30 -20.43 3.50 -17.60
C ALA A 30 -21.40 2.65 -16.76
N LEU A 31 -20.86 1.78 -15.90
CA LEU A 31 -21.64 0.93 -15.00
C LEU A 31 -21.96 1.61 -13.66
N GLY A 32 -21.51 2.86 -13.44
CA GLY A 32 -21.74 3.59 -12.19
C GLY A 32 -21.14 2.90 -10.96
N LEU A 33 -20.10 2.09 -11.16
CA LEU A 33 -19.39 1.34 -10.09
C LEU A 33 -18.38 2.21 -9.35
N THR A 34 -18.40 3.54 -9.54
CA THR A 34 -17.55 4.52 -8.86
C THR A 34 -17.94 4.71 -7.39
N GLY A 35 -17.86 3.63 -6.62
CA GLY A 35 -17.52 3.73 -5.20
C GLY A 35 -16.00 3.89 -5.10
N ASP A 36 -15.54 5.05 -4.63
CA ASP A 36 -14.14 5.38 -4.38
C ASP A 36 -13.20 5.07 -5.56
N ALA A 37 -13.15 6.01 -6.51
CA ALA A 37 -12.14 6.04 -7.56
C ALA A 37 -10.72 5.88 -6.96
N GLN A 38 -10.23 4.64 -7.01
CA GLN A 38 -8.86 4.24 -6.67
C GLN A 38 -7.89 5.16 -7.42
N PRO A 39 -7.06 5.99 -6.74
CA PRO A 39 -6.13 6.85 -7.45
C PRO A 39 -5.07 6.00 -8.15
N ARG A 40 -5.10 6.00 -9.49
CA ARG A 40 -4.31 5.16 -10.41
C ARG A 40 -2.83 5.57 -10.57
N ASN A 41 -2.34 6.54 -9.82
CA ASN A 41 -0.93 6.90 -9.85
C ASN A 41 -0.52 7.59 -8.56
N TRP A 42 0.12 6.84 -7.68
CA TRP A 42 0.78 7.41 -6.52
C TRP A 42 2.08 6.67 -6.29
N ARG A 43 3.07 7.03 -7.11
CA ARG A 43 4.47 6.90 -6.67
C ARG A 43 4.72 7.92 -5.56
N VAL A 44 4.08 7.76 -4.40
CA VAL A 44 4.47 8.50 -3.20
C VAL A 44 5.81 7.92 -2.77
N PRO A 45 6.90 8.69 -2.81
CA PRO A 45 8.20 8.18 -2.44
C PRO A 45 8.18 7.85 -0.95
N LEU A 46 8.01 6.56 -0.64
CA LEU A 46 8.16 6.04 0.70
C LEU A 46 9.66 5.98 1.01
N THR A 47 10.05 6.50 2.17
CA THR A 47 11.39 6.19 2.68
C THR A 47 11.47 4.68 2.96
N PRO A 48 12.65 4.05 2.87
CA PRO A 48 12.77 2.60 3.09
C PRO A 48 12.20 2.14 4.44
N ALA A 49 12.32 2.95 5.49
CA ALA A 49 11.74 2.67 6.81
C ALA A 49 10.21 2.67 6.79
N LEU A 50 9.59 3.67 6.14
CA LEU A 50 8.13 3.75 5.98
C LEU A 50 7.60 2.61 5.13
N GLY A 51 8.30 2.26 4.05
CA GLY A 51 7.97 1.12 3.20
C GLY A 51 7.98 -0.19 3.98
N ARG A 52 9.05 -0.47 4.74
CA ARG A 52 9.10 -1.70 5.56
C ARG A 52 8.00 -1.76 6.61
N MET A 53 7.71 -0.66 7.31
CA MET A 53 6.60 -0.62 8.28
C MET A 53 5.25 -0.88 7.62
N LEU A 54 4.99 -0.21 6.50
CA LEU A 54 3.75 -0.39 5.76
C LEU A 54 3.60 -1.83 5.24
N ALA A 55 4.67 -2.43 4.72
CA ALA A 55 4.67 -3.81 4.27
C ALA A 55 4.31 -4.78 5.41
N VAL A 56 4.88 -4.59 6.60
CA VAL A 56 4.56 -5.44 7.76
C VAL A 56 3.10 -5.26 8.18
N LEU A 57 2.59 -4.03 8.18
CA LEU A 57 1.19 -3.76 8.50
C LEU A 57 0.23 -4.38 7.47
N LEU A 58 0.55 -4.34 6.18
CA LEU A 58 -0.26 -4.92 5.10
C LEU A 58 -0.24 -6.46 5.07
N ASN A 59 0.89 -7.06 5.47
CA ASN A 59 1.04 -8.51 5.53
C ASN A 59 0.58 -9.10 6.87
N ALA A 60 0.31 -8.26 7.88
CA ALA A 60 -0.31 -8.71 9.11
C ALA A 60 -1.72 -9.24 8.83
N ARG A 61 -2.20 -10.15 9.71
CA ARG A 61 -3.59 -10.60 9.62
C ARG A 61 -4.53 -9.39 9.78
N PRO A 62 -5.61 -9.28 8.97
CA PRO A 62 -6.56 -8.18 9.10
C PRO A 62 -7.03 -8.01 10.54
N GLY A 63 -7.02 -6.79 11.06
CA GLY A 63 -7.42 -6.48 12.44
C GLY A 63 -6.45 -6.93 13.54
N ARG A 64 -5.37 -7.66 13.22
CA ARG A 64 -4.34 -8.05 14.19
C ARG A 64 -3.29 -6.94 14.33
N PRO A 65 -3.08 -6.39 15.54
CA PRO A 65 -2.07 -5.37 15.75
C PRO A 65 -0.65 -5.93 15.62
N VAL A 66 0.20 -5.15 14.97
CA VAL A 66 1.65 -5.30 14.92
C VAL A 66 2.24 -4.52 16.08
N SER A 67 3.11 -5.17 16.87
CA SER A 67 3.68 -4.57 18.07
C SER A 67 4.61 -3.40 17.74
N ARG A 68 4.71 -2.44 18.66
CA ARG A 68 5.66 -1.31 18.53
C ARG A 68 7.10 -1.80 18.38
N GLN A 69 7.45 -2.87 19.09
CA GLN A 69 8.78 -3.46 19.05
C GLN A 69 9.10 -4.00 17.64
N LEU A 70 8.20 -4.78 17.06
CA LEU A 70 8.41 -5.32 15.70
C LEU A 70 8.47 -4.19 14.67
N LEU A 71 7.61 -3.17 14.79
CA LEU A 71 7.66 -1.99 13.92
C LEU A 71 8.99 -1.24 14.05
N SER A 72 9.52 -1.13 15.27
CA SER A 72 10.81 -0.53 15.51
C SER A 72 11.92 -1.30 14.81
N GLU A 73 11.96 -2.63 15.00
CA GLU A 73 12.96 -3.53 14.40
C GLU A 73 12.97 -3.44 12.87
N VAL A 74 11.80 -3.44 12.23
CA VAL A 74 11.72 -3.36 10.77
C VAL A 74 11.95 -1.94 10.23
N SER A 75 11.71 -0.90 11.04
CA SER A 75 11.97 0.48 10.63
C SER A 75 13.44 0.89 10.79
N ALA A 76 14.19 0.16 11.61
CA ALA A 76 15.60 0.42 11.88
C ALA A 76 16.42 0.42 10.59
N ARG A 77 17.38 1.34 10.50
CA ARG A 77 18.34 1.38 9.40
C ARG A 77 19.50 0.43 9.65
N ASP A 78 19.88 0.28 10.92
CA ASP A 78 20.91 -0.62 11.42
C ASP A 78 20.35 -1.39 12.63
N PRO A 79 20.52 -2.72 12.73
CA PRO A 79 20.14 -3.50 13.91
C PRO A 79 20.80 -3.06 15.22
N LEU A 80 21.94 -2.35 15.15
CA LEU A 80 22.69 -1.83 16.29
C LEU A 80 22.23 -0.43 16.72
N ASP A 81 21.41 0.25 15.92
CA ASP A 81 20.87 1.56 16.29
C ASP A 81 19.77 1.36 17.36
N PRO A 82 19.93 1.91 18.57
CA PRO A 82 18.90 1.82 19.58
C PRO A 82 17.62 2.53 19.07
N PRO A 83 16.44 1.92 19.25
CA PRO A 83 15.18 2.57 18.95
C PRO A 83 15.10 3.93 19.63
N LEU A 84 14.99 5.01 18.85
CA LEU A 84 14.54 6.28 19.42
C LEU A 84 13.15 6.04 20.00
N SER A 85 12.94 6.44 21.25
CA SER A 85 11.73 6.12 22.03
C SER A 85 10.41 6.51 21.35
N ASN A 86 10.45 7.43 20.38
CA ASN A 86 9.30 7.95 19.65
C ASN A 86 9.37 7.73 18.13
N ALA A 87 10.35 6.96 17.62
CA ALA A 87 10.52 6.78 16.17
C ALA A 87 9.28 6.16 15.54
N VAL A 88 8.73 5.10 16.15
CA VAL A 88 7.57 4.39 15.62
C VAL A 88 6.36 5.32 15.52
N GLU A 89 6.09 6.13 16.54
CA GLU A 89 4.99 7.09 16.57
C GLU A 89 5.13 8.14 15.47
N VAL A 90 6.34 8.66 15.26
CA VAL A 90 6.64 9.61 14.19
C VAL A 90 6.43 8.97 12.82
N GLN A 91 6.91 7.74 12.62
CA GLN A 91 6.72 7.03 11.35
C GLN A 91 5.25 6.69 11.10
N ILE A 92 4.49 6.27 12.11
CA ILE A 92 3.03 6.04 11.98
C ILE A 92 2.30 7.34 11.65
N ARG A 93 2.68 8.45 12.29
CA ARG A 93 2.12 9.78 11.97
C ARG A 93 2.42 10.17 10.52
N ASN A 94 3.63 9.91 10.05
CA ASN A 94 4.04 10.18 8.67
C ASN A 94 3.28 9.27 7.69
N LEU A 95 3.15 7.97 7.97
CA LEU A 95 2.32 7.05 7.18
C LEU A 95 0.89 7.56 7.09
N ARG A 96 0.23 7.85 8.22
CA ARG A 96 -1.14 8.41 8.22
C ARG A 96 -1.25 9.68 7.38
N LYS A 97 -0.23 10.54 7.39
CA LYS A 97 -0.20 11.73 6.54
C LYS A 97 -0.14 11.36 5.07
N LEU A 98 0.79 10.50 4.67
CA LEU A 98 0.94 10.06 3.29
C LEU A 98 -0.31 9.34 2.77
N LEU A 99 -0.97 8.54 3.62
CA LEU A 99 -2.22 7.88 3.28
C LEU A 99 -3.33 8.89 2.99
N ARG A 100 -3.47 9.92 3.84
CA ARG A 100 -4.44 11.00 3.62
C ARG A 100 -4.14 11.80 2.38
N ASP A 101 -2.87 12.12 2.16
CA ASP A 101 -2.43 12.84 0.95
C ASP A 101 -2.70 11.99 -0.31
N ALA A 102 -2.74 10.66 -0.18
CA ALA A 102 -3.15 9.71 -1.21
C ALA A 102 -4.67 9.47 -1.28
N GLY A 103 -5.49 10.24 -0.54
CA GLY A 103 -6.96 10.12 -0.56
C GLY A 103 -7.53 8.96 0.26
N LEU A 104 -6.70 8.25 1.02
CA LEU A 104 -7.17 7.22 1.95
C LEU A 104 -7.70 7.86 3.25
N PRO A 105 -8.67 7.22 3.92
CA PRO A 105 -9.30 7.78 5.09
C PRO A 105 -8.35 7.86 6.30
N HIS A 106 -8.61 8.80 7.20
CA HIS A 106 -7.71 9.17 8.31
C HIS A 106 -7.46 8.01 9.28
N ASP A 107 -8.44 7.12 9.41
CA ASP A 107 -8.47 5.93 10.24
C ASP A 107 -7.93 4.69 9.53
N ALA A 108 -7.29 4.79 8.35
CA ALA A 108 -6.68 3.64 7.69
C ALA A 108 -5.71 2.83 8.58
N ILE A 109 -5.01 3.48 9.53
CA ILE A 109 -4.16 2.83 10.54
C ILE A 109 -4.72 3.11 11.94
N HIS A 110 -5.16 2.06 12.64
CA HIS A 110 -5.66 2.09 14.00
C HIS A 110 -4.53 1.90 15.01
N THR A 111 -4.65 2.60 16.15
CA THR A 111 -3.83 2.32 17.33
C THR A 111 -4.63 1.43 18.27
N VAL A 112 -4.10 0.24 18.56
CA VAL A 112 -4.64 -0.66 19.58
C VAL A 112 -3.86 -0.41 20.87
N VAL A 113 -4.53 0.18 21.86
CA VAL A 113 -3.90 0.60 23.12
C VAL A 113 -3.25 -0.60 23.81
N GLY A 114 -1.98 -0.45 24.22
CA GLY A 114 -1.20 -1.52 24.82
C GLY A 114 -0.60 -2.54 23.85
N GLU A 115 -1.11 -2.65 22.62
CA GLU A 115 -0.68 -3.68 21.67
C GLU A 115 0.17 -3.13 20.52
N GLY A 116 -0.27 -2.07 19.85
CA GLY A 116 0.46 -1.52 18.71
C GLY A 116 -0.46 -0.91 17.64
N TYR A 117 -0.23 -1.27 16.38
CA TYR A 117 -0.93 -0.67 15.24
C TYR A 117 -1.42 -1.72 14.24
N CYS A 118 -2.59 -1.51 13.65
CA CYS A 118 -3.12 -2.35 12.59
C CYS A 118 -3.74 -1.50 11.48
N ILE A 119 -3.88 -2.09 10.29
CA ILE A 119 -4.69 -1.51 9.22
C ILE A 119 -6.15 -1.87 9.48
N HIS A 120 -7.05 -0.90 9.30
CA HIS A 120 -8.47 -1.16 9.41
C HIS A 120 -8.91 -2.14 8.31
N PRO A 121 -9.72 -3.19 8.63
CA PRO A 121 -10.14 -4.18 7.64
C PRO A 121 -10.79 -3.57 6.39
N ASP A 122 -11.61 -2.53 6.57
CA ASP A 122 -12.34 -1.87 5.48
C ASP A 122 -11.41 -1.16 4.48
N HIS A 123 -10.18 -0.84 4.90
CA HIS A 123 -9.21 -0.12 4.08
C HIS A 123 -8.08 -1.03 3.57
N LEU A 124 -8.00 -2.27 4.07
CA LEU A 124 -6.92 -3.19 3.73
C LEU A 124 -6.86 -3.48 2.23
N THR A 125 -7.99 -3.76 1.60
CA THR A 125 -8.05 -4.06 0.16
C THR A 125 -7.63 -2.85 -0.67
N ALA A 126 -8.18 -1.67 -0.37
CA ALA A 126 -7.83 -0.43 -1.03
C ALA A 126 -6.34 -0.12 -0.90
N MET A 127 -5.76 -0.29 0.30
CA MET A 127 -4.34 -0.08 0.56
C MET A 127 -3.46 -1.12 -0.14
N ARG A 128 -3.86 -2.38 -0.19
CA ARG A 128 -3.10 -3.41 -0.92
C ARG A 128 -3.07 -3.11 -2.41
N ASN A 129 -4.21 -2.78 -3.01
CA ASN A 129 -4.26 -2.44 -4.44
C ASN A 129 -3.48 -1.16 -4.76
N ALA A 130 -3.47 -0.22 -3.82
CA ALA A 130 -2.78 1.04 -4.00
C ALA A 130 -1.25 0.84 -3.84
N PHE A 131 -0.80 0.08 -2.85
CA PHE A 131 0.63 0.01 -2.54
C PHE A 131 1.35 -1.26 -2.97
N LEU A 132 0.66 -2.37 -3.21
CA LEU A 132 1.26 -3.63 -3.60
C LEU A 132 1.06 -3.88 -5.10
N CYS A 133 2.11 -4.34 -5.75
CA CYS A 133 2.07 -4.99 -7.05
C CYS A 133 1.31 -6.33 -6.94
N ASP A 134 0.91 -6.91 -8.08
CA ASP A 134 0.22 -8.20 -8.16
C ASP A 134 1.02 -9.36 -7.51
N ASP A 135 2.33 -9.21 -7.36
CA ASP A 135 3.23 -10.16 -6.69
C ASP A 135 3.37 -9.94 -5.17
N GLY A 136 2.60 -9.00 -4.59
CA GLY A 136 2.60 -8.70 -3.15
C GLY A 136 3.80 -7.87 -2.68
N ARG A 137 4.58 -7.27 -3.59
CA ARG A 137 5.65 -6.32 -3.24
C ARG A 137 5.14 -4.90 -3.25
N LEU A 138 5.68 -4.01 -2.41
CA LEU A 138 5.33 -2.60 -2.47
C LEU A 138 5.79 -1.97 -3.79
N PHE A 139 5.08 -0.94 -4.28
CA PHE A 139 5.59 -0.02 -5.30
C PHE A 139 6.84 0.68 -4.75
N GLY A 140 8.02 0.15 -5.06
CA GLY A 140 9.31 0.65 -4.59
C GLY A 140 10.47 -0.12 -5.18
#